data_AF-A0AAD4DE11-F1
#
_entry.id   AF-A0AAD4DE11-F1
#
_cell.length_a   1.000
_cell.length_b   1.000
_cell.length_c   1.000
_cell.angle_alpha   90.00
_cell.angle_beta   90.00
_cell.angle_gamma   90.00
#
_symmetry.space_group_name_H-M   'P 1'
#
loop_
_entity.id
_entity.type
_entity.pdbx_description
1 polymer ?
#
loop_
_entity_poly.entity_id
_entity_poly.type
_entity_poly.pdbx_seq_one_letter_code
_entity_poly.pdbx_strand_id
1 'polypeptide(L)'
;MLSLRTLAVTFSLALLSATAMAMPAPVAAPCHTENVHALGETHEQAAALARKLVKNTSVGTFMSVMNSSQKSAVAGYPFGSMDYYVDDCQSSGKPLLLLSHLQINVQNARSSNQVSLAIRRLPGEGERGNPMVDPRVTLMGRLVPVDESKEKKAEECFLAKHPEAKWWLPGAGFHDFKWYNMEIEEIYYIGGFGGIHYIGWIDVNTYYNANADANARLTESESSGSMFRQQTMFA
;
A
#
# COMPACT_ATOMS: atom_id res chain seq x y z
N MET A 1 -18.24 -35.50 -83.49
CA MET A 1 -17.36 -36.50 -82.83
C MET A 1 -17.25 -36.12 -81.36
N LEU A 2 -17.22 -37.13 -80.48
CA LEU A 2 -17.72 -37.15 -79.10
C LEU A 2 -17.24 -36.05 -78.13
N SER A 3 -18.20 -35.56 -77.33
CA SER A 3 -18.07 -34.70 -76.14
C SER A 3 -17.87 -35.56 -74.89
N LEU A 4 -16.76 -35.38 -74.16
CA LEU A 4 -16.56 -35.96 -72.82
C LEU A 4 -17.11 -35.01 -71.75
N ARG A 5 -18.06 -35.50 -70.95
CA ARG A 5 -18.55 -34.87 -69.72
C ARG A 5 -17.78 -35.43 -68.53
N THR A 6 -17.19 -34.58 -67.70
CA THR A 6 -16.60 -34.96 -66.41
C THR A 6 -17.49 -34.44 -65.28
N LEU A 7 -18.00 -35.36 -64.45
CA LEU A 7 -18.84 -35.09 -63.29
C LEU A 7 -17.99 -34.47 -62.15
N ALA A 8 -18.43 -33.34 -61.61
CA ALA A 8 -17.88 -32.77 -60.37
C ALA A 8 -18.60 -33.38 -59.16
N VAL A 9 -17.83 -33.95 -58.23
CA VAL A 9 -18.32 -34.46 -56.93
C VAL A 9 -18.12 -33.35 -55.90
N THR A 10 -19.22 -32.81 -55.36
CA THR A 10 -19.21 -31.81 -54.28
C THR A 10 -19.24 -32.50 -52.92
N PHE A 11 -18.22 -32.26 -52.09
CA PHE A 11 -18.17 -32.70 -50.70
C PHE A 11 -18.78 -31.61 -49.80
N SER A 12 -19.94 -31.87 -49.20
CA SER A 12 -20.58 -30.97 -48.24
C SER A 12 -20.05 -31.23 -46.83
N LEU A 13 -19.35 -30.26 -46.25
CA LEU A 13 -18.85 -30.30 -44.87
C LEU A 13 -19.90 -29.65 -43.94
N ALA A 14 -20.59 -30.45 -43.13
CA ALA A 14 -21.55 -29.96 -42.15
C ALA A 14 -20.82 -29.41 -40.91
N LEU A 15 -20.94 -28.11 -40.64
CA LEU A 15 -20.52 -27.50 -39.38
C LEU A 15 -21.59 -27.76 -38.30
N LEU A 16 -21.26 -28.53 -37.26
CA LEU A 16 -22.02 -28.54 -36.01
C LEU A 16 -21.66 -27.30 -35.20
N SER A 17 -22.60 -26.36 -35.05
CA SER A 17 -22.47 -25.23 -34.13
C SER A 17 -22.74 -25.70 -32.69
N ALA A 18 -21.69 -25.73 -31.86
CA ALA A 18 -21.85 -25.89 -30.41
C ALA A 18 -22.25 -24.53 -29.81
N THR A 19 -23.53 -24.36 -29.48
CA THR A 19 -24.00 -23.23 -28.67
C THR A 19 -23.58 -23.44 -27.23
N ALA A 20 -22.54 -22.72 -26.78
CA ALA A 20 -22.20 -22.61 -25.37
C ALA A 20 -23.27 -21.75 -24.67
N MET A 21 -24.07 -22.37 -23.80
CA MET A 21 -24.94 -21.61 -22.89
C MET A 21 -24.05 -20.88 -21.88
N ALA A 22 -23.99 -19.55 -21.98
CA ALA A 22 -23.37 -18.71 -20.99
C ALA A 22 -24.17 -18.81 -19.68
N MET A 23 -23.54 -19.32 -18.62
CA MET A 23 -24.11 -19.22 -17.28
C MET A 23 -24.01 -17.77 -16.80
N PRO A 24 -25.04 -17.24 -16.11
CA PRO A 24 -24.97 -15.90 -15.56
C PRO A 24 -23.89 -15.85 -14.47
N ALA A 25 -23.04 -14.82 -14.54
CA ALA A 25 -22.03 -14.56 -13.52
C ALA A 25 -22.70 -14.44 -12.15
N PRO A 26 -22.08 -14.97 -11.07
CA PRO A 26 -22.61 -14.77 -9.73
C PRO A 26 -22.63 -13.26 -9.45
N VAL A 27 -23.82 -12.75 -9.14
CA VAL A 27 -23.98 -11.38 -8.64
C VAL A 27 -23.09 -11.28 -7.40
N ALA A 28 -22.04 -10.47 -7.47
CA ALA A 28 -21.20 -10.18 -6.33
C ALA A 28 -22.10 -9.61 -5.23
N ALA A 29 -22.35 -10.41 -4.19
CA ALA A 29 -22.90 -9.89 -2.95
C ALA A 29 -21.94 -8.77 -2.48
N PRO A 30 -22.45 -7.61 -2.02
CA PRO A 30 -21.58 -6.60 -1.47
C PRO A 30 -20.80 -7.24 -0.32
N CYS A 31 -19.47 -7.35 -0.46
CA CYS A 31 -18.60 -7.77 0.62
C CYS A 31 -18.69 -6.69 1.70
N HIS A 32 -19.56 -6.92 2.68
CA HIS A 32 -19.63 -6.31 4.00
C HIS A 32 -19.25 -4.83 4.08
N THR A 33 -20.26 -3.96 4.03
CA THR A 33 -20.25 -2.63 4.66
C THR A 33 -20.49 -2.71 6.17
N GLU A 34 -20.18 -3.84 6.80
CA GLU A 34 -20.22 -3.94 8.25
C GLU A 34 -18.79 -3.79 8.74
N ASN A 35 -18.51 -2.62 9.31
CA ASN A 35 -17.39 -2.45 10.22
C ASN A 35 -17.41 -3.65 11.16
N VAL A 36 -16.40 -4.52 11.06
CA VAL A 36 -16.13 -5.48 12.13
C VAL A 36 -15.87 -4.60 13.33
N HIS A 37 -16.90 -4.38 14.16
CA HIS A 37 -16.80 -3.60 15.36
C HIS A 37 -15.78 -4.33 16.22
N ALA A 38 -14.55 -3.83 16.19
CA ALA A 38 -13.54 -4.24 17.14
C ALA A 38 -14.18 -4.06 18.52
N LEU A 39 -14.17 -5.11 19.33
CA LEU A 39 -14.73 -5.06 20.68
C LEU A 39 -13.96 -4.05 21.57
N GLY A 40 -12.81 -3.55 21.10
CA GLY A 40 -11.93 -2.62 21.83
C GLY A 40 -11.70 -1.26 21.16
N GLU A 41 -11.18 -1.23 19.92
CA GLU A 41 -10.72 0.00 19.28
C GLU A 41 -11.79 0.69 18.42
N THR A 42 -12.07 1.98 18.70
CA THR A 42 -12.94 2.80 17.83
C THR A 42 -12.22 3.23 16.55
N HIS A 43 -13.00 3.71 15.57
CA HIS A 43 -12.45 4.27 14.32
C HIS A 43 -11.49 5.44 14.57
N GLU A 44 -11.82 6.33 15.51
CA GLU A 44 -10.98 7.48 15.88
C GLU A 44 -9.70 7.06 16.59
N GLN A 45 -9.78 6.02 17.44
CA GLN A 45 -8.60 5.42 18.07
C GLN A 45 -7.69 4.77 17.03
N ALA A 46 -8.26 4.04 16.07
CA ALA A 46 -7.52 3.46 14.95
C ALA A 46 -6.82 4.54 14.11
N ALA A 47 -7.49 5.67 13.84
CA ALA A 47 -6.91 6.81 13.16
C ALA A 47 -5.72 7.42 13.93
N ALA A 48 -5.85 7.60 15.25
CA ALA A 48 -4.76 8.09 16.10
C ALA A 48 -3.58 7.11 16.12
N LEU A 49 -3.84 5.81 16.21
CA LEU A 49 -2.80 4.77 16.17
C LEU A 49 -2.11 4.70 14.80
N ALA A 50 -2.86 4.83 13.70
CA ALA A 50 -2.31 4.91 12.35
C ALA A 50 -1.40 6.14 12.21
N ARG A 51 -1.83 7.31 12.69
CA ARG A 51 -1.01 8.54 12.72
C ARG A 51 0.28 8.35 13.52
N LYS A 52 0.18 7.75 14.70
CA LYS A 52 1.33 7.43 15.56
C LYS A 52 2.32 6.49 14.87
N LEU A 53 1.81 5.47 14.17
CA LEU A 53 2.64 4.53 13.41
C LEU A 53 3.38 5.27 12.27
N VAL A 54 2.67 6.07 11.48
CA VAL A 54 3.27 6.86 10.39
C VAL A 54 4.37 7.80 10.93
N LYS A 55 4.09 8.52 12.02
CA LYS A 55 5.03 9.45 12.65
C LYS A 55 6.32 8.79 13.17
N ASN A 56 6.23 7.57 13.67
CA ASN A 56 7.34 6.94 14.40
C ASN A 56 8.21 6.02 13.53
N THR A 57 7.65 5.37 12.50
CA THR A 57 8.40 4.33 11.76
C THR A 57 9.41 4.90 10.76
N SER A 58 9.05 5.92 9.99
CA SER A 58 9.92 6.61 9.00
C SER A 58 10.54 5.73 7.89
N VAL A 59 10.13 4.46 7.77
CA VAL A 59 10.52 3.53 6.69
C VAL A 59 9.28 2.74 6.28
N GLY A 60 9.05 2.59 4.97
CA GLY A 60 7.88 1.86 4.46
C GLY A 60 8.19 1.11 3.17
N THR A 61 7.29 0.22 2.78
CA THR A 61 7.31 -0.39 1.44
C THR A 61 6.50 0.50 0.52
N PHE A 62 7.19 1.21 -0.37
CA PHE A 62 6.59 2.00 -1.41
C PHE A 62 6.24 1.12 -2.59
N MET A 63 5.00 1.22 -3.05
CA MET A 63 4.43 0.35 -4.05
C MET A 63 3.87 1.15 -5.22
N SER A 64 4.02 0.58 -6.41
CA SER A 64 3.49 1.11 -7.66
C SER A 64 3.09 -0.04 -8.59
N VAL A 65 2.55 0.28 -9.76
CA VAL A 65 2.22 -0.71 -10.79
C VAL A 65 3.26 -0.65 -11.90
N MET A 66 3.85 -1.80 -12.22
CA MET A 66 4.80 -1.93 -13.32
C MET A 66 4.16 -1.51 -14.64
N ASN A 67 4.81 -0.61 -15.36
CA ASN A 67 4.40 -0.25 -16.71
C ASN A 67 5.21 -1.03 -17.77
N SER A 68 4.68 -1.09 -19.00
CA SER A 68 5.30 -1.82 -20.11
C SER A 68 6.65 -1.25 -20.57
N SER A 69 6.92 0.04 -20.32
CA SER A 69 8.19 0.69 -20.66
C SER A 69 9.35 0.26 -19.75
N GLN A 70 9.06 -0.16 -18.50
CA GLN A 70 10.07 -0.71 -17.60
C GLN A 70 10.46 -2.13 -18.01
N LYS A 71 9.45 -3.01 -18.10
CA LYS A 71 9.61 -4.40 -18.53
C LYS A 71 8.27 -4.98 -18.94
N SER A 72 8.07 -5.16 -20.25
CA SER A 72 6.82 -5.65 -20.84
C SER A 72 6.28 -6.94 -20.21
N ALA A 73 7.16 -7.90 -19.88
CA ALA A 73 6.78 -9.19 -19.30
C ALA A 73 6.13 -9.13 -17.91
N VAL A 74 6.24 -8.00 -17.20
CA VAL A 74 5.65 -7.80 -15.87
C VAL A 74 4.74 -6.57 -15.83
N ALA A 75 4.29 -6.07 -16.99
CA ALA A 75 3.34 -4.96 -17.03
C ALA A 75 2.06 -5.32 -16.25
N GLY A 76 1.58 -4.41 -15.43
CA GLY A 76 0.41 -4.61 -14.55
C GLY A 76 0.71 -5.31 -13.22
N TYR A 77 1.93 -5.82 -13.00
CA TYR A 77 2.30 -6.41 -11.72
C TYR A 77 2.49 -5.31 -10.67
N PRO A 78 2.07 -5.54 -9.41
CA PRO A 78 2.47 -4.66 -8.32
C PRO A 78 3.98 -4.80 -8.10
N PHE A 79 4.65 -3.68 -7.91
CA PHE A 79 6.06 -3.62 -7.54
C PHE A 79 6.20 -2.90 -6.21
N GLY A 80 7.02 -3.43 -5.32
CA GLY A 80 7.29 -2.84 -4.01
C GLY A 80 8.79 -2.77 -3.76
N SER A 81 9.26 -1.62 -3.26
CA SER A 81 10.61 -1.45 -2.72
C SER A 81 10.53 -0.68 -1.40
N MET A 82 11.52 -0.84 -0.54
CA MET A 82 11.59 -0.03 0.68
C MET A 82 12.07 1.39 0.36
N ASP A 83 11.48 2.37 1.00
CA ASP A 83 11.84 3.77 0.90
C ASP A 83 11.77 4.47 2.28
N TYR A 84 12.61 5.48 2.45
CA TYR A 84 12.52 6.40 3.56
C TYR A 84 11.38 7.40 3.33
N TYR A 85 10.67 7.69 4.41
CA TYR A 85 9.73 8.79 4.46
C TYR A 85 9.82 9.45 5.83
N VAL A 86 9.24 10.63 5.96
CA VAL A 86 8.94 11.23 7.27
C VAL A 86 7.49 11.68 7.31
N ASP A 87 6.89 11.72 8.50
CA ASP A 87 5.71 12.57 8.70
C ASP A 87 6.15 14.02 8.46
N ASP A 88 5.43 14.75 7.62
CA ASP A 88 5.87 16.06 7.13
C ASP A 88 6.26 17.02 8.27
N CYS A 89 6.83 18.17 7.91
CA CYS A 89 7.31 19.13 8.91
C CYS A 89 6.23 19.67 9.87
N GLN A 90 4.94 19.49 9.56
CA GLN A 90 3.84 19.92 10.41
C GLN A 90 3.31 18.76 11.28
N SER A 91 3.89 17.58 11.13
CA SER A 91 3.41 16.31 11.67
C SER A 91 1.95 16.06 11.28
N SER A 92 1.59 16.38 10.04
CA SER A 92 0.21 16.33 9.55
C SER A 92 -0.29 14.89 9.27
N GLY A 93 0.58 13.90 9.31
CA GLY A 93 0.34 12.54 8.84
C GLY A 93 0.63 12.35 7.35
N LYS A 94 1.04 13.40 6.64
CA LYS A 94 1.37 13.30 5.22
C LYS A 94 2.81 12.80 5.03
N PRO A 95 3.04 11.68 4.33
CA PRO A 95 4.40 11.22 4.06
C PRO A 95 5.14 12.20 3.13
N LEU A 96 6.31 12.65 3.56
CA LEU A 96 7.30 13.37 2.76
C LEU A 96 8.41 12.39 2.38
N LEU A 97 8.69 12.28 1.08
CA LEU A 97 9.66 11.35 0.50
C LEU A 97 10.74 12.11 -0.28
N LEU A 98 11.97 11.56 -0.25
CA LEU A 98 13.09 11.98 -1.08
C LEU A 98 13.37 10.87 -2.10
N LEU A 99 12.95 11.08 -3.34
CA LEU A 99 12.92 10.01 -4.35
C LEU A 99 13.78 10.34 -5.57
N SER A 100 14.49 9.35 -6.09
CA SER A 100 15.31 9.46 -7.30
C SER A 100 14.53 9.08 -8.54
N HIS A 101 14.76 9.80 -9.63
CA HIS A 101 14.20 9.46 -10.95
C HIS A 101 14.61 8.06 -11.45
N LEU A 102 15.64 7.45 -10.87
CA LEU A 102 16.10 6.10 -11.21
C LEU A 102 15.26 5.01 -10.55
N GLN A 103 14.54 5.31 -9.46
CA GLN A 103 13.73 4.32 -8.77
C GLN A 103 12.58 3.84 -9.66
N ILE A 104 12.40 2.52 -9.77
CA ILE A 104 11.32 1.91 -10.56
C ILE A 104 9.96 2.45 -10.13
N ASN A 105 9.73 2.66 -8.83
CA ASN A 105 8.50 3.25 -8.33
C ASN A 105 8.23 4.65 -8.87
N VAL A 106 9.25 5.52 -8.95
CA VAL A 106 9.12 6.88 -9.51
C VAL A 106 8.86 6.81 -11.01
N GLN A 107 9.54 5.91 -11.72
CA GLN A 107 9.32 5.71 -13.15
C GLN A 107 7.91 5.16 -13.44
N ASN A 108 7.40 4.27 -12.60
CA ASN A 108 6.03 3.77 -12.65
C ASN A 108 5.02 4.89 -12.38
N ALA A 109 5.25 5.70 -11.34
CA ALA A 109 4.38 6.83 -10.96
C ALA A 109 4.22 7.88 -12.07
N ARG A 110 5.21 8.01 -12.98
CA ARG A 110 5.11 8.89 -14.17
C ARG A 110 4.08 8.40 -15.19
N SER A 111 3.87 7.09 -15.29
CA SER A 111 2.89 6.50 -16.20
C SER A 111 1.51 6.38 -15.55
N SER A 112 1.48 5.97 -14.29
CA SER A 112 0.28 5.92 -13.46
C SER A 112 0.64 6.31 -12.03
N ASN A 113 0.18 7.49 -11.60
CA ASN A 113 0.49 8.02 -10.27
C ASN A 113 -0.43 7.45 -9.17
N GLN A 114 -0.79 6.17 -9.30
CA GLN A 114 -1.51 5.40 -8.28
C GLN A 114 -0.47 4.60 -7.50
N VAL A 115 -0.16 5.07 -6.30
CA VAL A 115 0.90 4.50 -5.46
C VAL A 115 0.36 4.20 -4.07
N SER A 116 1.03 3.29 -3.38
CA SER A 116 0.73 3.03 -1.97
C SER A 116 1.99 2.94 -1.12
N LEU A 117 1.88 3.29 0.15
CA LEU A 117 2.94 3.18 1.14
C LEU A 117 2.45 2.30 2.28
N ALA A 118 2.99 1.07 2.33
CA ALA A 118 2.70 0.12 3.39
C ALA A 118 3.71 0.28 4.53
N ILE A 119 3.21 0.56 5.73
CA ILE A 119 4.01 0.83 6.92
C ILE A 119 3.56 -0.15 8.00
N ARG A 120 4.53 -0.81 8.62
CA ARG A 120 4.31 -1.69 9.77
C ARG A 120 5.17 -1.24 10.92
N ARG A 121 4.78 -1.59 12.14
CA ARG A 121 5.67 -1.44 13.29
C ARG A 121 6.96 -2.24 13.03
N LEU A 122 8.09 -1.60 13.31
CA LEU A 122 9.39 -2.26 13.31
C LEU A 122 9.71 -2.65 14.77
N PRO A 123 10.15 -3.89 15.02
CA PRO A 123 10.55 -4.31 16.36
C PRO A 123 11.78 -3.52 16.81
N GLY A 124 11.84 -3.21 18.11
CA GLY A 124 13.02 -2.64 18.73
C GLY A 124 14.20 -3.62 18.78
N GLU A 125 15.38 -3.11 19.13
CA GLU A 125 16.56 -3.94 19.29
C GLU A 125 16.32 -5.03 20.35
N GLY A 126 16.53 -6.30 19.98
CA GLY A 126 16.32 -7.44 20.88
C GLY A 126 14.85 -7.82 21.11
N GLU A 127 13.88 -7.07 20.57
CA GLU A 127 12.47 -7.39 20.68
C GLU A 127 12.15 -8.66 19.87
N ARG A 128 11.52 -9.65 20.53
CA ARG A 128 11.04 -10.89 19.91
C ARG A 128 9.52 -10.92 20.00
N GLY A 129 8.86 -11.13 18.87
CA GLY A 129 7.40 -11.14 18.82
C GLY A 129 6.89 -11.69 17.49
N ASN A 130 5.56 -11.87 17.41
CA ASN A 130 4.90 -12.26 16.18
C ASN A 130 4.53 -10.99 15.39
N PRO A 131 5.14 -10.71 14.22
CA PRO A 131 4.82 -9.51 13.44
C PRO A 131 3.37 -9.44 12.97
N MET A 132 2.63 -10.55 13.03
CA MET A 132 1.20 -10.57 12.69
C MET A 132 0.30 -9.92 13.74
N VAL A 133 0.78 -9.74 14.98
CA VAL A 133 0.03 -9.02 16.02
C VAL A 133 0.32 -7.52 16.03
N ASP A 134 1.26 -7.06 15.20
CA ASP A 134 1.67 -5.67 15.16
C ASP A 134 0.77 -4.81 14.27
N PRO A 135 0.59 -3.52 14.64
CA PRO A 135 -0.17 -2.60 13.81
C PRO A 135 0.53 -2.33 12.49
N ARG A 136 -0.28 -2.24 11.43
CA ARG A 136 0.15 -1.85 10.09
C ARG A 136 -0.90 -0.97 9.41
N VAL A 137 -0.43 -0.07 8.56
CA VAL A 137 -1.26 0.81 7.74
C VAL A 137 -0.79 0.78 6.29
N THR A 138 -1.73 0.80 5.36
CA THR A 138 -1.45 1.05 3.94
C THR A 138 -2.11 2.37 3.57
N LEU A 139 -1.28 3.34 3.20
CA LEU A 139 -1.71 4.62 2.64
C LEU A 139 -1.77 4.45 1.13
N MET A 140 -2.84 4.90 0.48
CA MET A 140 -3.01 4.85 -0.98
C MET A 140 -3.26 6.26 -1.50
N GLY A 141 -2.67 6.61 -2.63
CA GLY A 141 -2.82 7.93 -3.21
C GLY A 141 -1.80 8.22 -4.30
N ARG A 142 -1.25 9.44 -4.30
CA ARG A 142 -0.43 9.97 -5.40
C ARG A 142 0.75 10.79 -4.92
N LEU A 143 1.83 10.79 -5.70
CA LEU A 143 2.97 11.68 -5.45
C LEU A 143 2.70 13.07 -6.00
N VAL A 144 2.95 14.08 -5.19
CA VAL A 144 2.89 15.50 -5.55
C VAL A 144 4.25 16.14 -5.26
N PRO A 145 4.94 16.72 -6.26
CA PRO A 145 6.20 17.42 -6.04
C PRO A 145 6.05 18.51 -4.98
N VAL A 146 7.06 18.66 -4.11
CA VAL A 146 7.11 19.76 -3.16
C VAL A 146 7.44 21.06 -3.90
N ASP A 147 6.77 22.15 -3.54
CA ASP A 147 7.10 23.48 -4.07
C ASP A 147 8.56 23.85 -3.73
N GLU A 148 9.30 24.44 -4.68
CA GLU A 148 10.69 24.88 -4.48
C GLU A 148 10.86 25.74 -3.21
N SER A 149 9.89 26.62 -2.93
CA SER A 149 9.88 27.48 -1.73
C SER A 149 9.83 26.72 -0.39
N LYS A 150 9.45 25.44 -0.41
CA LYS A 150 9.32 24.56 0.77
C LYS A 150 10.41 23.50 0.85
N GLU A 151 11.24 23.33 -0.18
CA GLU A 151 12.25 22.26 -0.25
C GLU A 151 13.26 22.33 0.89
N LYS A 152 13.76 23.53 1.24
CA LYS A 152 14.69 23.67 2.38
C LYS A 152 14.08 23.17 3.69
N LYS A 153 12.80 23.47 3.92
CA LYS A 153 12.09 23.01 5.12
C LYS A 153 11.90 21.48 5.07
N ALA A 154 11.55 20.93 3.91
CA ALA A 154 11.46 19.49 3.71
C ALA A 154 12.79 18.78 4.02
N GLU A 155 13.91 19.32 3.54
CA GLU A 155 15.26 18.84 3.84
C GLU A 155 15.55 18.81 5.34
N GLU A 156 15.34 19.93 6.05
CA GLU A 156 15.60 20.03 7.49
C GLU A 156 14.84 18.95 8.28
N CYS A 157 13.55 18.75 8.00
CA CYS A 157 12.73 17.76 8.69
C CYS A 157 13.12 16.33 8.32
N PHE A 158 13.44 16.09 7.05
CA PHE A 158 13.82 14.76 6.58
C PHE A 158 15.15 14.32 7.20
N LEU A 159 16.16 15.20 7.21
CA LEU A 159 17.47 14.93 7.79
C LEU A 159 17.43 14.79 9.32
N ALA A 160 16.45 15.38 9.99
CA ALA A 160 16.24 15.17 11.43
C ALA A 160 15.89 13.71 11.76
N LYS A 161 15.31 12.96 10.80
CA LYS A 161 15.00 11.53 10.94
C LYS A 161 16.02 10.62 10.25
N HIS A 162 16.51 11.04 9.09
CA HIS A 162 17.43 10.28 8.22
C HIS A 162 18.69 11.10 7.92
N PRO A 163 19.59 11.30 8.90
CA PRO A 163 20.76 12.19 8.75
C PRO A 163 21.75 11.74 7.68
N GLU A 164 21.77 10.45 7.35
CA GLU A 164 22.56 9.87 6.26
C GLU A 164 22.10 10.34 4.87
N ALA A 165 20.85 10.78 4.73
CA ALA A 165 20.30 11.21 3.44
C ALA A 165 20.95 12.48 2.87
N LYS A 166 21.76 13.18 3.68
CA LYS A 166 22.58 14.32 3.25
C LYS A 166 23.47 14.02 2.04
N TRP A 167 23.82 12.74 1.82
CA TRP A 167 24.68 12.32 0.71
C TRP A 167 23.97 12.21 -0.64
N TRP A 168 22.63 12.30 -0.67
CA TRP A 168 21.84 12.22 -1.90
C TRP A 168 20.73 13.26 -1.97
N LEU A 169 20.93 14.41 -1.31
CA LEU A 169 20.08 15.58 -1.47
C LEU A 169 20.06 16.07 -2.93
N PRO A 170 19.02 16.81 -3.34
CA PRO A 170 19.01 17.48 -4.63
C PRO A 170 20.28 18.34 -4.79
N GLY A 171 21.03 18.12 -5.87
CA GLY A 171 22.28 18.85 -6.15
C GLY A 171 23.54 18.35 -5.41
N ALA A 172 23.45 17.32 -4.54
CA ALA A 172 24.58 16.82 -3.77
C ALA A 172 25.48 15.77 -4.48
N GLY A 173 25.15 15.32 -5.69
CA GLY A 173 25.96 14.31 -6.40
C GLY A 173 25.37 13.70 -7.67
N PHE A 174 25.64 12.40 -7.89
CA PHE A 174 25.47 11.68 -9.16
C PHE A 174 24.02 11.33 -9.56
N HIS A 175 23.05 11.50 -8.67
CA HIS A 175 21.65 11.14 -8.92
C HIS A 175 20.72 12.29 -8.53
N ASP A 176 19.83 12.67 -9.45
CA ASP A 176 18.83 13.71 -9.24
C ASP A 176 17.66 13.14 -8.40
N PHE A 177 17.69 13.46 -7.10
CA PHE A 177 16.60 13.22 -6.16
C PHE A 177 15.70 14.45 -6.06
N LYS A 178 14.40 14.21 -5.84
CA LYS A 178 13.38 15.25 -5.70
C LYS A 178 12.47 14.97 -4.51
N TRP A 179 11.92 16.03 -3.96
CA TRP A 179 10.99 15.98 -2.85
C TRP A 179 9.56 15.74 -3.33
N TYR A 180 8.86 14.81 -2.69
CA TYR A 180 7.45 14.53 -2.95
C TYR A 180 6.67 14.43 -1.64
N ASN A 181 5.50 15.05 -1.60
CA ASN A 181 4.46 14.67 -0.66
C ASN A 181 3.64 13.53 -1.27
N MET A 182 3.23 12.57 -0.45
CA MET A 182 2.19 11.62 -0.82
C MET A 182 0.84 12.17 -0.38
N GLU A 183 0.01 12.65 -1.32
CA GLU A 183 -1.37 13.00 -1.03
C GLU A 183 -2.18 11.71 -0.86
N ILE A 184 -2.78 11.55 0.32
CA ILE A 184 -3.50 10.33 0.70
C ILE A 184 -4.94 10.43 0.20
N GLU A 185 -5.40 9.39 -0.48
CA GLU A 185 -6.76 9.23 -0.99
C GLU A 185 -7.55 8.20 -0.19
N GLU A 186 -6.89 7.11 0.22
CA GLU A 186 -7.51 6.02 0.98
C GLU A 186 -6.55 5.43 2.01
N ILE A 187 -7.09 4.91 3.11
CA ILE A 187 -6.30 4.36 4.22
C ILE A 187 -6.90 3.03 4.66
N TYR A 188 -6.08 1.98 4.68
CA TYR A 188 -6.45 0.71 5.27
C TYR A 188 -5.57 0.41 6.47
N TYR A 189 -6.19 0.15 7.63
CA TYR A 189 -5.49 -0.08 8.89
C TYR A 189 -5.80 -1.45 9.45
N ILE A 190 -4.79 -2.04 10.08
CA ILE A 190 -4.91 -3.29 10.80
C ILE A 190 -4.15 -3.14 12.11
N GLY A 191 -4.87 -3.02 13.22
CA GLY A 191 -4.30 -2.74 14.55
C GLY A 191 -3.59 -3.92 15.20
N GLY A 192 -3.90 -5.15 14.79
CA GLY A 192 -3.34 -6.37 15.35
C GLY A 192 -4.22 -7.57 15.02
N PHE A 193 -4.22 -8.58 15.89
CA PHE A 193 -4.99 -9.82 15.71
C PHE A 193 -5.99 -10.04 16.86
N GLY A 194 -7.13 -10.69 16.57
CA GLY A 194 -8.03 -11.21 17.60
C GLY A 194 -9.14 -10.27 18.10
N GLY A 195 -10.03 -9.81 17.21
CA GLY A 195 -11.36 -9.25 17.54
C GLY A 195 -11.45 -7.97 18.39
N ILE A 196 -10.36 -7.57 19.04
CA ILE A 196 -10.24 -6.38 19.89
C ILE A 196 -9.65 -5.18 19.16
N HIS A 197 -8.93 -5.43 18.07
CA HIS A 197 -8.28 -4.40 17.25
C HIS A 197 -9.13 -4.01 16.06
N TYR A 198 -9.06 -2.74 15.69
CA TYR A 198 -9.70 -2.23 14.48
C TYR A 198 -9.00 -2.79 13.24
N ILE A 199 -9.80 -3.30 12.31
CA ILE A 199 -9.35 -3.76 10.99
C ILE A 199 -10.33 -3.20 9.97
N GLY A 200 -9.88 -2.28 9.12
CA GLY A 200 -10.75 -1.68 8.14
C GLY A 200 -10.24 -0.37 7.57
N TRP A 201 -11.14 0.31 6.84
CA TRP A 201 -10.90 1.58 6.20
C TRP A 201 -10.97 2.74 7.19
N ILE A 202 -9.98 3.62 7.16
CA ILE A 202 -9.97 4.85 7.94
C ILE A 202 -10.35 6.02 7.03
N ASP A 203 -11.35 6.81 7.43
CA ASP A 203 -11.67 8.05 6.72
C ASP A 203 -10.48 9.01 6.78
N VAL A 204 -10.12 9.56 5.62
CA VAL A 204 -8.95 10.43 5.47
C VAL A 204 -9.04 11.69 6.32
N ASN A 205 -10.24 12.27 6.48
CA ASN A 205 -10.41 13.44 7.35
C ASN A 205 -10.27 13.06 8.82
N THR A 206 -10.80 11.92 9.25
CA THR A 206 -10.58 11.39 10.60
C THR A 206 -9.09 11.17 10.86
N TYR A 207 -8.35 10.62 9.89
CA TYR A 207 -6.90 10.46 9.98
C TYR A 207 -6.16 11.79 10.14
N TYR A 208 -6.46 12.79 9.31
CA TYR A 208 -5.80 14.09 9.38
C TYR A 208 -6.14 14.87 10.66
N ASN A 209 -7.35 14.71 11.19
CA ASN A 209 -7.78 15.35 12.44
C ASN A 209 -7.35 14.59 13.70
N ALA A 210 -6.88 13.34 13.58
CA ALA A 210 -6.46 12.54 14.72
C ALA A 210 -5.15 13.04 15.34
N ASN A 211 -5.07 12.98 16.67
CA ASN A 211 -3.85 13.32 17.40
C ASN A 211 -2.91 12.10 17.49
N ALA A 212 -1.77 12.16 16.80
CA ALA A 212 -0.74 11.11 16.81
C ALA A 212 -0.14 10.84 18.21
N ASP A 213 -0.22 11.83 19.11
CA ASP A 213 0.34 11.76 20.47
C ASP A 213 -0.71 11.41 21.54
N ALA A 214 -1.95 11.11 21.13
CA ALA A 214 -2.96 10.62 22.06
C ALA A 214 -2.46 9.35 22.79
N ASN A 215 -2.90 9.17 24.04
CA ASN A 215 -2.47 8.09 24.95
C ASN A 215 -2.85 6.66 24.51
N ALA A 216 -3.22 6.45 23.24
CA ALA A 216 -3.38 5.14 22.64
C ALA A 216 -2.01 4.45 22.55
N ARG A 217 -1.88 3.27 23.16
CA ARG A 217 -0.66 2.46 23.10
C ARG A 217 -0.67 1.68 21.79
N LEU A 218 0.38 1.80 20.99
CA LEU A 218 0.69 0.77 20.00
C LEU A 218 0.98 -0.47 20.85
N THR A 219 0.19 -1.54 20.72
CA THR A 219 0.35 -2.70 21.59
C THR A 219 1.76 -3.24 21.49
N GLU A 220 2.50 -3.16 22.59
CA GLU A 220 3.78 -3.83 22.77
C GLU A 220 3.50 -5.34 22.82
N SER A 221 4.39 -6.14 22.23
CA SER A 221 4.25 -7.60 22.13
C SER A 221 4.38 -8.33 23.46
N GLU A 222 4.11 -7.69 24.59
CA GLU A 222 4.18 -8.30 25.89
C GLU A 222 3.00 -9.28 26.08
N SER A 223 3.35 -10.56 26.18
CA SER A 223 2.55 -11.69 26.72
C SER A 223 1.68 -12.56 25.79
N SER A 224 1.96 -12.65 24.47
CA SER A 224 1.30 -13.72 23.67
C SER A 224 1.61 -15.15 24.15
N GLY A 225 2.65 -15.33 24.97
CA GLY A 225 2.96 -16.60 25.66
C GLY A 225 1.90 -17.04 26.69
N SER A 226 1.08 -16.13 27.19
CA SER A 226 -0.03 -16.47 28.10
C SER A 226 -1.35 -16.70 27.37
N MET A 227 -1.61 -16.00 26.27
CA MET A 227 -2.93 -16.02 25.61
C MET A 227 -3.08 -17.19 24.62
N PHE A 228 -2.00 -17.64 23.96
CA PHE A 228 -2.05 -18.81 23.09
C PHE A 228 -2.30 -20.13 23.84
N ARG A 229 -2.08 -20.17 25.15
CA ARG A 229 -2.33 -21.36 25.98
C ARG A 229 -3.81 -21.58 26.32
N GLN A 230 -4.66 -20.56 26.17
CA GLN A 230 -6.09 -20.67 26.45
C GLN A 230 -6.94 -21.03 25.23
N GLN A 231 -6.48 -20.74 24.01
CA GLN A 231 -7.23 -21.07 22.78
C GLN A 231 -7.03 -22.51 22.30
N THR A 232 -6.01 -23.23 22.78
CA THR A 232 -5.82 -24.66 22.46
C THR A 232 -6.51 -25.63 23.42
N MET A 233 -7.32 -25.15 24.38
CA MET A 233 -8.12 -26.02 25.27
C MET A 233 -9.60 -26.15 24.85
N PHE A 234 -9.99 -25.53 23.74
CA PHE A 234 -11.30 -25.69 23.12
C PHE A 234 -11.14 -25.99 21.63
N ALA A 235 -10.59 -27.15 21.32
CA ALA A 235 -10.68 -27.81 20.02
C ALA A 235 -10.77 -29.33 20.25
#